data_AF-A0A9D7T179-F1
#
_entry.id   AF-A0A9D7T179-F1
#
_cell.length_a   1.000
_cell.length_b   1.000
_cell.length_c   1.000
_cell.angle_alpha   90.00
_cell.angle_beta   90.00
_cell.angle_gamma   90.00
#
_symmetry.space_group_name_H-M   'P 1'
#
loop_
_entity.id
_entity.type
_entity.pdbx_description
1 polymer ?
#
loop_
_entity_poly.entity_id
_entity_poly.type
_entity_poly.pdbx_seq_one_letter_code
_entity_poly.pdbx_strand_id
1 'polypeptide(L)'
;MELNEPFYGADFRKYEVISPDENKLTQLGAVITAIERTEPDSIAEKALMAIRFSKEWFGTQFHPEAHPDGMLMYLRRRDKKEMILRTYGSNTYEEMMHNAIHPERLTATRDHILPGFINGAIDHVMAFSDPQPLVVNG
;
A
#
# COMPACT_ATOMS: atom_id res chain seq x y z
N MET A 1 5.93 9.63 4.91
CA MET A 1 6.04 8.36 4.17
C MET A 1 6.48 8.75 2.77
N GLU A 2 7.76 8.58 2.46
CA GLU A 2 8.29 8.88 1.13
C GLU A 2 8.47 7.56 0.38
N LEU A 3 7.79 7.46 -0.76
CA LEU A 3 7.91 6.35 -1.71
C LEU A 3 8.11 6.96 -3.10
N ASN A 4 8.67 6.16 -4.01
CA ASN A 4 8.76 6.55 -5.41
C ASN A 4 7.36 6.70 -6.03
N GLU A 5 7.24 7.53 -7.06
CA GLU A 5 6.04 7.62 -7.90
C GLU A 5 6.39 7.17 -9.33
N PRO A 6 5.99 5.95 -9.76
CA PRO A 6 5.23 4.93 -9.02
C PRO A 6 6.07 4.12 -8.02
N PHE A 7 5.40 3.43 -7.09
CA PHE A 7 6.00 2.40 -6.21
C PHE A 7 5.35 1.02 -6.47
N TYR A 8 5.95 -0.04 -5.92
CA TYR A 8 5.44 -1.40 -6.02
C TYR A 8 4.81 -1.86 -4.70
N GLY A 9 3.63 -2.45 -4.75
CA GLY A 9 2.98 -3.12 -3.63
C GLY A 9 2.59 -4.55 -4.01
N ALA A 10 2.69 -5.49 -3.08
CA ALA A 10 2.19 -6.83 -3.33
C ALA A 10 0.67 -6.85 -3.16
N ASP A 11 -0.07 -7.41 -4.11
CA ASP A 11 -1.53 -7.46 -4.07
C ASP A 11 -2.05 -8.87 -4.40
N PHE A 12 -2.94 -9.39 -3.56
CA PHE A 12 -3.62 -10.69 -3.72
C PHE A 12 -5.11 -10.57 -3.44
N ARG A 13 -5.77 -9.57 -4.04
CA ARG A 13 -7.20 -9.34 -3.85
C ARG A 13 -8.09 -10.18 -4.76
N LYS A 14 -9.32 -10.44 -4.29
CA LYS A 14 -10.43 -11.00 -5.10
C LYS A 14 -11.43 -9.93 -5.55
N TYR A 15 -11.42 -8.80 -4.85
CA TYR A 15 -12.32 -7.68 -5.06
C TYR A 15 -11.48 -6.42 -5.03
N GLU A 16 -11.95 -5.39 -5.72
CA GLU A 16 -11.28 -4.11 -5.80
C GLU A 16 -12.28 -2.97 -5.67
N VAL A 17 -11.81 -1.87 -5.09
CA VAL A 17 -12.58 -0.63 -5.03
C VAL A 17 -12.25 0.20 -6.27
N ILE A 18 -13.25 0.34 -7.14
CA ILE A 18 -13.27 1.21 -8.32
C ILE A 18 -14.31 2.30 -8.13
N SER A 19 -14.08 3.46 -8.77
CA SER A 19 -15.03 4.59 -8.81
C SER A 19 -15.66 4.94 -7.44
N PRO A 20 -14.83 5.29 -6.43
CA PRO A 20 -15.33 5.61 -5.10
C PRO A 20 -16.20 6.87 -5.12
N ASP A 21 -17.24 6.90 -4.27
CA ASP A 21 -18.16 8.04 -4.15
C ASP A 21 -17.43 9.28 -3.58
N GLU A 22 -17.13 10.24 -4.46
CA GLU A 22 -16.39 11.46 -4.13
C GLU A 22 -17.09 12.33 -3.07
N ASN A 23 -18.43 12.34 -3.05
CA ASN A 23 -19.19 13.09 -2.04
C ASN A 23 -18.98 12.48 -0.66
N LYS A 24 -18.98 11.14 -0.56
CA LYS A 24 -18.69 10.45 0.70
C LYS A 24 -17.25 10.63 1.15
N LEU A 25 -16.28 10.56 0.23
CA LEU A 25 -14.87 10.82 0.54
C LEU A 25 -14.70 12.23 1.12
N THR A 26 -15.31 13.22 0.46
CA THR A 26 -15.29 14.62 0.90
C THR A 26 -15.96 14.79 2.27
N GLN A 27 -17.13 14.18 2.47
CA GLN A 27 -17.85 14.21 3.75
C GLN A 27 -17.02 13.60 4.90
N LEU A 28 -16.26 12.55 4.62
CA LEU A 28 -15.37 11.90 5.59
C LEU A 28 -14.05 12.66 5.79
N GLY A 29 -13.73 13.65 4.94
CA GLY A 29 -12.40 14.27 4.90
C GLY A 29 -11.31 13.30 4.46
N ALA A 30 -11.68 12.21 3.78
CA ALA A 30 -10.76 11.15 3.39
C ALA A 30 -10.05 11.48 2.07
N VAL A 31 -8.78 11.12 1.97
CA VAL A 31 -7.90 11.42 0.84
C VAL A 31 -7.38 10.12 0.24
N ILE A 32 -7.62 9.90 -1.05
CA ILE A 32 -6.97 8.82 -1.80
C ILE A 32 -5.49 9.18 -1.96
N THR A 33 -4.60 8.25 -1.59
CA THR A 33 -3.15 8.47 -1.57
C THR A 33 -2.39 7.59 -2.55
N ALA A 34 -3.03 6.55 -3.09
CA ALA A 34 -2.50 5.76 -4.19
C ALA A 34 -3.63 5.17 -5.01
N ILE A 35 -3.41 5.04 -6.32
CA ILE A 35 -4.29 4.36 -7.28
C ILE A 35 -3.45 3.38 -8.10
N GLU A 36 -4.11 2.38 -8.68
CA GLU A 36 -3.45 1.38 -9.51
C GLU A 36 -2.89 2.02 -10.79
N ARG A 37 -1.67 1.60 -11.17
CA ARG A 37 -1.08 1.99 -12.44
C ARG A 37 -1.73 1.17 -13.55
N THR A 38 -2.36 1.85 -14.49
CA THR A 38 -2.82 1.24 -15.75
C THR A 38 -1.98 1.74 -16.91
N GLU A 39 -1.90 0.95 -17.98
CA GLU A 39 -1.26 1.38 -19.21
C GLU A 39 -2.00 2.59 -19.81
N PRO A 40 -1.30 3.51 -20.51
CA PRO A 40 -1.88 4.77 -20.98
C PRO A 40 -3.16 4.63 -21.81
N ASP A 41 -3.25 3.57 -22.61
CA ASP A 41 -4.38 3.31 -23.52
C ASP A 41 -5.46 2.40 -22.91
N SER A 42 -5.34 2.07 -21.61
CA SER A 42 -6.31 1.19 -20.95
C SER A 42 -7.62 1.93 -20.66
N ILE A 43 -8.73 1.32 -21.05
CA ILE A 43 -10.09 1.76 -20.66
C ILE A 43 -10.53 1.21 -19.29
N ALA A 44 -9.71 0.38 -18.65
CA ALA A 44 -10.03 -0.20 -17.36
C ALA A 44 -10.03 0.87 -16.26
N GLU A 45 -10.99 0.78 -15.34
CA GLU A 45 -11.03 1.64 -14.16
C GLU A 45 -9.81 1.34 -13.27
N LYS A 46 -9.19 2.39 -12.72
CA LYS A 46 -8.08 2.26 -11.78
C LYS A 46 -8.62 1.94 -10.39
N ALA A 47 -8.14 0.87 -9.78
CA ALA A 47 -8.49 0.59 -8.41
C ALA A 47 -7.83 1.60 -7.44
N LEU A 48 -8.54 1.94 -6.37
CA LEU A 48 -8.02 2.68 -5.23
C LEU A 48 -7.00 1.82 -4.48
N MET A 49 -5.74 2.21 -4.36
CA MET A 49 -4.71 1.39 -3.69
C MET A 49 -4.48 1.76 -2.23
N ALA A 50 -4.60 3.05 -1.89
CA ALA A 50 -4.49 3.50 -0.51
C ALA A 50 -5.34 4.74 -0.24
N ILE A 51 -5.82 4.86 0.99
CA ILE A 51 -6.68 5.94 1.45
C ILE A 51 -6.31 6.34 2.88
N ARG A 52 -6.28 7.65 3.12
CA ARG A 52 -6.16 8.24 4.44
C ARG A 52 -7.53 8.77 4.88
N PHE A 53 -8.14 8.11 5.86
CA PHE A 53 -9.42 8.55 6.42
C PHE A 53 -9.22 9.66 7.46
N SER A 54 -8.16 9.57 8.25
CA SER A 54 -7.77 10.58 9.23
C SER A 54 -6.26 10.56 9.49
N LYS A 55 -5.77 11.29 10.50
CA LYS A 55 -4.38 11.17 10.93
C LYS A 55 -4.09 9.76 11.49
N GLU A 56 -5.07 9.20 12.18
CA GLU A 56 -5.01 7.92 12.89
C GLU A 56 -5.42 6.73 12.00
N TRP A 57 -6.20 6.96 10.92
CA TRP A 57 -6.76 5.89 10.11
C TRP A 57 -6.24 5.93 8.68
N PHE A 58 -5.49 4.89 8.31
CA PHE A 58 -4.92 4.68 6.98
C PHE A 58 -5.24 3.26 6.51
N GLY A 59 -5.67 3.12 5.26
CA GLY A 59 -6.03 1.84 4.65
C GLY A 59 -5.31 1.60 3.33
N THR A 60 -4.94 0.35 3.07
CA THR A 60 -4.33 -0.10 1.81
C THR A 60 -5.09 -1.30 1.25
N GLN A 61 -5.22 -1.40 -0.08
CA GLN A 61 -5.68 -2.64 -0.75
C GLN A 61 -4.52 -3.62 -0.99
N PHE A 62 -3.30 -3.10 -1.13
CA PHE A 62 -2.09 -3.93 -1.20
C PHE A 62 -1.58 -4.30 0.20
N HIS A 63 -0.61 -5.21 0.22
CA HIS A 63 0.08 -5.74 1.38
C HIS A 63 1.39 -4.98 1.64
N PRO A 64 1.39 -3.88 2.42
CA PRO A 64 2.61 -3.17 2.78
C PRO A 64 3.54 -4.01 3.66
N GLU A 65 3.06 -5.10 4.26
CA GLU A 65 3.86 -6.01 5.08
C GLU A 65 4.71 -7.00 4.26
N ALA A 66 4.47 -7.09 2.96
CA ALA A 66 5.04 -8.17 2.14
C ALA A 66 6.57 -8.12 2.07
N HIS A 67 7.20 -9.26 2.35
CA HIS A 67 8.64 -9.44 2.24
C HIS A 67 9.00 -10.12 0.90
N PRO A 68 10.03 -9.65 0.17
CA PRO A 68 10.45 -10.25 -1.10
C PRO A 68 10.65 -11.77 -1.05
N ASP A 69 11.42 -12.27 -0.08
CA ASP A 69 11.66 -13.72 0.07
C ASP A 69 10.38 -14.53 0.27
N GLY A 70 9.48 -14.03 1.13
CA GLY A 70 8.18 -14.66 1.35
C GLY A 70 7.32 -14.66 0.09
N MET A 71 7.43 -13.60 -0.73
CA MET A 71 6.72 -13.50 -1.99
C MET A 71 7.21 -14.50 -3.02
N LEU A 72 8.54 -14.62 -3.16
CA LEU A 72 9.16 -15.58 -4.06
C LEU A 72 8.78 -17.01 -3.68
N MET A 73 8.79 -17.34 -2.39
CA MET A 73 8.33 -18.65 -1.89
C MET A 73 6.84 -18.87 -2.19
N TYR A 74 5.99 -17.87 -1.98
CA TYR A 74 4.56 -17.94 -2.25
C TYR A 74 4.26 -18.23 -3.73
N LEU A 75 4.88 -17.49 -4.65
CA LEU A 75 4.70 -17.66 -6.11
C LEU A 75 5.26 -18.99 -6.64
N ARG A 76 6.23 -19.59 -5.94
CA ARG A 76 6.78 -20.92 -6.29
C ARG A 76 5.90 -22.08 -5.81
N ARG A 77 4.94 -21.86 -4.91
CA ARG A 77 4.05 -22.92 -4.48
C ARG A 77 3.25 -23.46 -5.67
N ARG A 78 3.18 -24.79 -5.77
CA ARG A 78 2.54 -25.48 -6.90
C ARG A 78 1.09 -25.03 -7.13
N ASP A 79 0.30 -24.94 -6.05
CA ASP A 79 -1.10 -24.51 -6.11
C ASP A 79 -1.23 -23.06 -6.63
N LYS A 80 -0.33 -22.18 -6.23
CA LYS A 80 -0.32 -20.77 -6.67
C LYS A 80 0.15 -20.61 -8.10
N LYS A 81 1.24 -21.28 -8.47
CA LYS A 81 1.71 -21.32 -9.87
C LYS A 81 0.62 -21.84 -10.80
N GLU A 82 0.01 -22.98 -10.48
CA GLU A 82 -1.06 -23.57 -11.31
C GLU A 82 -2.29 -22.66 -11.41
N MET A 83 -2.67 -21.99 -10.32
CA MET A 83 -3.76 -21.01 -10.34
C MET A 83 -3.44 -19.82 -11.25
N ILE A 84 -2.26 -19.21 -11.11
CA ILE A 84 -1.88 -18.02 -11.89
C ILE A 84 -1.77 -18.37 -13.37
N LEU A 85 -1.12 -19.50 -13.70
CA LEU A 85 -1.02 -19.97 -15.08
C LEU A 85 -2.39 -20.22 -15.71
N ARG A 86 -3.34 -20.78 -14.95
CA ARG A 86 -4.70 -21.03 -15.44
C ARG A 86 -5.53 -19.76 -15.61
N THR A 87 -5.40 -18.80 -14.69
CA THR A 87 -6.25 -17.60 -14.65
C THR A 87 -5.69 -16.46 -15.50
N TYR A 88 -4.37 -16.24 -15.49
CA TYR A 88 -3.72 -15.07 -16.09
C TYR A 88 -2.70 -15.44 -17.18
N GLY A 89 -2.25 -16.70 -17.23
CA GLY A 89 -1.32 -17.19 -18.25
C GLY A 89 0.16 -17.10 -17.83
N SER A 90 1.03 -17.60 -18.72
CA SER A 90 2.47 -17.69 -18.47
C SER A 90 3.15 -16.33 -18.37
N ASN A 91 2.77 -15.37 -19.21
CA ASN A 91 3.43 -14.06 -19.26
C ASN A 91 3.28 -13.33 -17.93
N THR A 92 2.08 -13.31 -17.35
CA THR A 92 1.82 -12.73 -16.03
C THR A 92 2.59 -13.45 -14.93
N TYR A 93 2.67 -14.79 -14.98
CA TYR A 93 3.45 -15.54 -13.99
C TYR A 93 4.94 -15.19 -14.06
N GLU A 94 5.53 -15.14 -15.25
CA GLU A 94 6.94 -14.76 -15.43
C GLU A 94 7.20 -13.32 -15.00
N GLU A 95 6.28 -12.39 -15.28
CA GLU A 95 6.38 -11.00 -14.80
C GLU A 95 6.32 -10.92 -13.27
N MET A 96 5.38 -11.64 -12.63
CA MET A 96 5.29 -11.71 -11.18
C MET A 96 6.57 -12.28 -10.56
N MET A 97 7.12 -13.34 -11.15
CA MET A 97 8.38 -13.94 -10.72
C MET A 97 9.55 -12.98 -10.91
N HIS A 98 9.63 -12.30 -12.06
CA HIS A 98 10.62 -11.27 -12.34
C HIS A 98 10.53 -10.15 -11.30
N ASN A 99 9.34 -9.67 -10.97
CA ASN A 99 9.17 -8.63 -9.97
C ASN A 99 9.54 -9.11 -8.56
N ALA A 100 9.25 -10.36 -8.21
CA ALA A 100 9.57 -10.94 -6.90
C ALA A 100 11.08 -11.17 -6.68
N ILE A 101 11.87 -11.39 -7.73
CA ILE A 101 13.34 -11.52 -7.62
C ILE A 101 14.08 -10.17 -7.53
N HIS A 102 13.36 -9.05 -7.66
CA HIS A 102 13.88 -7.68 -7.51
C HIS A 102 13.44 -7.12 -6.15
N PRO A 103 14.12 -7.50 -5.05
CA PRO A 103 13.64 -7.26 -3.70
C PRO A 103 13.50 -5.78 -3.37
N GLU A 104 14.27 -4.91 -4.00
CA GLU A 104 14.24 -3.47 -3.81
C GLU A 104 12.85 -2.86 -4.08
N ARG A 105 12.05 -3.50 -4.95
CA ARG A 105 10.71 -3.03 -5.33
C ARG A 105 9.72 -3.09 -4.17
N LEU A 106 9.70 -4.20 -3.43
CA LEU A 106 8.80 -4.37 -2.28
C LEU A 106 9.40 -3.86 -0.96
N THR A 107 10.73 -3.87 -0.84
CA THR A 107 11.44 -3.45 0.37
C THR A 107 11.12 -2.01 0.73
N ALA A 108 11.08 -1.10 -0.24
CA ALA A 108 10.74 0.31 0.02
C ALA A 108 9.35 0.45 0.65
N THR A 109 8.34 -0.20 0.07
CA THR A 109 6.96 -0.17 0.58
C THR A 109 6.87 -0.72 2.00
N ARG A 110 7.54 -1.85 2.25
CA ARG A 110 7.62 -2.49 3.58
C ARG A 110 8.26 -1.60 4.62
N ASP A 111 9.39 -1.00 4.29
CA ASP A 111 10.20 -0.27 5.26
C ASP A 111 9.67 1.14 5.56
N HIS A 112 8.82 1.71 4.68
CA HIS A 112 8.35 3.08 4.83
C HIS A 112 6.90 3.20 5.29
N ILE A 113 5.99 2.31 4.85
CA ILE A 113 4.56 2.48 5.15
C ILE A 113 4.25 2.14 6.60
N LEU A 114 4.43 0.87 7.01
CA LEU A 114 4.10 0.46 8.37
C LEU A 114 5.01 1.12 9.42
N PRO A 115 6.35 1.14 9.26
CA PRO A 115 7.22 1.82 10.21
C PRO A 115 6.96 3.32 10.26
N GLY A 116 6.78 3.97 9.11
CA GLY A 116 6.49 5.40 9.06
C GLY A 116 5.14 5.76 9.69
N PHE A 117 4.12 4.92 9.53
CA PHE A 117 2.84 5.09 10.20
C PHE A 117 2.95 4.95 11.72
N ILE A 118 3.62 3.89 12.19
CA ILE A 118 3.79 3.62 13.63
C ILE A 118 4.65 4.70 14.29
N ASN A 119 5.79 5.06 13.69
CA ASN A 119 6.66 6.12 14.21
C ASN A 119 5.93 7.45 14.27
N GLY A 120 5.17 7.81 13.21
CA GLY A 120 4.35 9.01 13.22
C GLY A 120 3.28 9.02 14.32
N ALA A 121 2.69 7.86 14.63
CA ALA A 121 1.75 7.73 15.74
C ALA A 121 2.44 7.89 17.11
N ILE A 122 3.62 7.28 17.29
CA ILE A 122 4.43 7.42 18.51
C ILE A 122 4.82 8.89 18.72
N ASP A 123 5.38 9.55 17.70
CA ASP A 123 5.80 10.95 17.76
C ASP A 123 4.63 11.86 18.16
N HIS A 124 3.44 11.59 17.61
CA HIS A 124 2.23 12.31 17.96
C HIS A 124 1.89 12.18 19.45
N VAL A 125 1.89 10.95 19.98
CA VAL A 125 1.60 10.68 21.40
C VAL A 125 2.66 11.31 22.32
N MET A 126 3.93 11.23 21.94
CA MET A 126 5.03 11.81 22.74
C MET A 126 4.96 13.34 22.78
N ALA A 127 4.63 13.98 21.65
CA ALA A 127 4.43 15.43 21.60
C ALA A 127 3.26 15.93 22.46
N PHE A 128 2.23 15.11 22.68
CA PHE A 128 1.15 15.41 23.63
C PHE A 128 1.54 15.20 25.09
N SER A 129 2.53 14.35 25.35
CA SER A 129 2.96 13.97 26.69
C SER A 129 4.01 14.91 27.28
N ASP A 130 4.61 15.79 26.47
CA ASP A 130 5.50 16.85 26.94
C ASP A 130 4.66 18.01 27.52
N PRO A 131 4.71 18.27 28.84
CA PRO A 131 4.04 19.42 29.41
C PRO A 131 4.70 20.69 28.86
N GLN A 132 3.93 21.52 28.15
CA GLN A 132 4.35 22.89 27.85
C GLN A 132 4.80 23.57 29.16
N PRO A 133 5.98 24.20 29.22
CA PRO A 133 6.40 24.89 30.43
C PRO A 133 5.35 25.95 30.78
N LEU A 134 4.84 25.89 32.01
CA LEU A 134 3.93 26.90 32.55
C LEU A 134 4.62 28.26 32.44
N VAL A 135 4.14 29.10 31.52
CA VAL A 135 4.53 30.50 31.46
C VAL A 135 3.91 31.18 32.68
N VAL A 136 4.68 31.23 33.77
CA VAL A 136 4.33 32.03 34.94
C VAL A 136 4.66 33.48 34.58
N ASN A 137 3.64 34.24 34.18
CA ASN A 137 3.75 35.70 34.11
C ASN A 137 3.82 36.23 35.55
N GLY A 138 4.99 36.74 35.93
CA GLY A 138 5.22 37.46 37.18
C GLY A 138 4.76 38.91 37.13
#